data_AF-A0A3R8RS54-F1
#
_entry.id   AF-A0A3R8RS54-F1
#
_cell.length_a   1.000
_cell.length_b   1.000
_cell.length_c   1.000
_cell.angle_alpha   90.00
_cell.angle_beta   90.00
_cell.angle_gamma   90.00
#
_symmetry.space_group_name_H-M   'P 1'
#
loop_
_entity.id
_entity.type
_entity.pdbx_description
1 polymer ?
#
loop_
_entity_poly.entity_id
_entity_poly.type
_entity_poly.pdbx_seq_one_letter_code
_entity_poly.pdbx_strand_id
1 'polypeptide(L)'
;MKKYWARLAAALTAALGMGAAWPGAAAAVGTSPSAPRAAAAATPLRVMPLGDSITWGVGSPSGNSYRGFLGNKLTAEGHTLDFVGSGRNGTMSDPDNEGHSGWRIDQIAGIADSVLARYRPNVVTLEIGTNDLNGNYQIPTAADRLRALIDQITRAVPDATVLVGTVIISTSGTEEANRPAFNAKLPGIVQAEQAAGKHVRLVDMSALTAADLSDSLHPNDNGFSKMADAFNAEIQAADAAGWIKPPDSAGGQVRSGIAGKCLGVSGGNSANGTAAEIRSCDGSAAQTWSARSDGTLRALGKCLDVTGRGTANGTKIAIWDCNGGTNQQWQTYNGGYRNPVSGRCLDDPNASTVDGTQLVLWDCNGQTNQQWTALPVS
;
A
#
# COMPACT_ATOMS: atom_id res chain seq x y z
N MET A 1 2.14 61.67 26.13
CA MET A 1 1.23 62.19 27.18
C MET A 1 0.63 61.00 27.93
N LYS A 2 0.97 60.92 29.23
CA LYS A 2 0.34 60.27 30.39
C LYS A 2 -0.31 58.85 30.31
N LYS A 3 0.42 57.92 30.95
CA LYS A 3 -0.02 56.70 31.66
C LYS A 3 -0.91 57.03 32.88
N TYR A 4 -1.80 56.12 33.27
CA TYR A 4 -2.32 55.85 34.64
C TYR A 4 -2.80 54.36 34.61
N TRP A 5 -2.37 53.35 35.39
CA TRP A 5 -1.99 53.16 36.81
C TRP A 5 -3.04 53.74 37.77
N ALA A 6 -3.53 53.12 38.85
CA ALA A 6 -3.57 51.78 39.42
C ALA A 6 -4.49 51.87 40.67
N ARG A 7 -5.14 50.75 41.06
CA ARG A 7 -5.45 50.24 42.43
C ARG A 7 -5.81 51.17 43.61
N LEU A 8 -6.82 50.76 44.41
CA LEU A 8 -6.88 50.68 45.91
C LEU A 8 -8.34 50.34 46.28
N ALA A 9 -8.74 49.23 46.92
CA ALA A 9 -8.43 48.60 48.21
C ALA A 9 -9.45 48.92 49.33
N ALA A 10 -10.19 47.87 49.73
CA ALA A 10 -10.54 47.38 51.08
C ALA A 10 -11.49 48.12 52.07
N ALA A 11 -12.27 47.24 52.74
CA ALA A 11 -12.76 47.23 54.14
C ALA A 11 -14.20 47.75 54.42
N LEU A 12 -14.99 47.23 55.38
CA LEU A 12 -15.12 45.99 56.19
C LEU A 12 -16.34 46.25 57.13
N THR A 13 -17.16 45.23 57.46
CA THR A 13 -17.95 44.95 58.73
C THR A 13 -19.33 44.32 58.43
N ALA A 14 -19.57 43.04 58.79
CA ALA A 14 -20.14 42.47 60.04
C ALA A 14 -21.70 42.46 60.04
N ALA A 15 -22.48 41.48 60.54
CA ALA A 15 -22.36 40.10 61.05
C ALA A 15 -23.79 39.51 61.18
N LEU A 16 -23.91 38.27 61.67
CA LEU A 16 -25.12 37.46 62.04
C LEU A 16 -25.68 36.61 60.89
N GLY A 17 -25.91 35.29 60.99
CA GLY A 17 -25.86 34.32 62.08
C GLY A 17 -26.86 33.18 61.76
N MET A 18 -26.55 31.96 62.24
CA MET A 18 -27.43 30.77 62.35
C MET A 18 -27.54 29.79 61.16
N GLY A 19 -27.32 28.51 61.45
CA GLY A 19 -28.12 27.42 60.87
C GLY A 19 -27.33 26.24 60.30
N ALA A 20 -27.22 25.17 61.08
CA ALA A 20 -26.58 23.90 60.74
C ALA A 20 -27.19 23.14 59.55
N ALA A 21 -26.36 22.44 58.79
CA ALA A 21 -26.44 20.98 58.54
C ALA A 21 -25.43 20.60 57.43
N TRP A 22 -24.48 19.72 57.74
CA TRP A 22 -23.58 19.09 56.77
C TRP A 22 -24.17 17.74 56.32
N PRO A 23 -24.37 17.50 55.01
CA PRO A 23 -24.49 16.15 54.49
C PRO A 23 -23.17 15.65 53.90
N GLY A 24 -22.73 14.49 54.39
CA GLY A 24 -22.16 13.39 53.61
C GLY A 24 -20.89 13.66 52.78
N ALA A 25 -19.78 13.08 53.23
CA ALA A 25 -18.58 12.88 52.42
C ALA A 25 -18.92 12.15 51.11
N ALA A 26 -18.67 12.80 49.97
CA ALA A 26 -18.67 12.16 48.67
C ALA A 26 -17.43 11.25 48.56
N ALA A 27 -17.66 9.96 48.35
CA ALA A 27 -16.61 9.00 48.08
C ALA A 27 -15.85 9.39 46.80
N ALA A 28 -14.54 9.57 46.91
CA ALA A 28 -13.66 9.71 45.76
C ALA A 28 -13.68 8.40 44.96
N VAL A 29 -14.30 8.43 43.78
CA VAL A 29 -14.20 7.36 42.80
C VAL A 29 -12.76 7.34 42.30
N GLY A 30 -11.99 6.37 42.78
CA GLY A 30 -10.65 6.10 42.27
C GLY A 30 -10.75 5.72 40.80
N THR A 31 -10.21 6.55 39.92
CA THR A 31 -9.97 6.18 38.53
C THR A 31 -8.91 5.08 38.51
N SER A 32 -9.32 3.84 38.31
CA SER A 32 -8.38 2.76 37.97
C SER A 32 -7.60 3.18 36.72
N PRO A 33 -6.26 3.02 36.70
CA PRO A 33 -5.51 3.25 35.48
C PRO A 33 -6.00 2.25 34.43
N SER A 34 -6.51 2.77 33.31
CA SER A 34 -6.80 1.97 32.13
C SER A 34 -5.56 1.16 31.78
N ALA A 35 -5.71 -0.16 31.64
CA ALA A 35 -4.65 -1.03 31.13
C ALA A 35 -4.06 -0.41 29.85
N PRO A 36 -2.73 -0.41 29.66
CA PRO A 36 -2.14 0.08 28.43
C PRO A 36 -2.76 -0.69 27.27
N ARG A 37 -3.41 0.04 26.36
CA ARG A 37 -3.82 -0.51 25.06
C ARG A 37 -2.55 -1.11 24.46
N ALA A 38 -2.57 -2.43 24.20
CA ALA A 38 -1.50 -3.08 23.48
C ALA A 38 -1.18 -2.21 22.26
N ALA A 39 0.09 -1.82 22.08
CA ALA A 39 0.51 -1.09 20.91
C ALA A 39 -0.01 -1.85 19.69
N ALA A 40 -0.70 -1.16 18.78
CA ALA A 40 -1.16 -1.79 17.56
C ALA A 40 0.06 -2.39 16.85
N ALA A 41 -0.05 -3.62 16.36
CA ALA A 41 1.03 -4.24 15.60
C ALA A 41 1.38 -3.35 14.41
N ALA A 42 2.68 -3.20 14.12
CA ALA A 42 3.14 -2.40 13.00
C ALA A 42 2.57 -2.94 11.68
N THR A 43 2.12 -2.03 10.80
CA THR A 43 1.49 -2.37 9.52
C THR A 43 2.45 -3.21 8.66
N PRO A 44 2.09 -4.40 8.15
CA PRO A 44 2.95 -5.12 7.23
C PRO A 44 3.28 -4.27 5.99
N LEU A 45 4.48 -4.42 5.44
CA LEU A 45 4.96 -3.61 4.32
C LEU A 45 5.34 -4.53 3.16
N ARG A 46 4.66 -4.34 2.03
CA ARG A 46 5.11 -4.81 0.72
C ARG A 46 5.69 -3.63 -0.05
N VAL A 47 7.01 -3.52 -0.01
CA VAL A 47 7.73 -2.36 -0.55
C VAL A 47 8.25 -2.71 -1.95
N MET A 48 7.96 -1.88 -2.95
CA MET A 48 8.62 -1.95 -4.25
C MET A 48 9.69 -0.85 -4.37
N PRO A 49 10.99 -1.21 -4.30
CA PRO A 49 12.06 -0.30 -4.64
C PRO A 49 12.11 -0.15 -6.16
N LEU A 50 11.61 0.97 -6.67
CA LEU A 50 11.53 1.27 -8.10
C LEU A 50 12.55 2.32 -8.48
N GLY A 51 13.40 2.04 -9.47
CA GLY A 51 14.41 3.01 -9.87
C GLY A 51 15.45 2.48 -10.84
N ASP A 52 16.62 3.10 -10.83
CA ASP A 52 17.74 2.75 -11.71
C ASP A 52 18.85 1.95 -11.01
N SER A 53 20.11 2.18 -11.40
CA SER A 53 21.31 1.55 -10.85
C SER A 53 21.51 1.84 -9.36
N ILE A 54 21.04 3.01 -8.89
CA ILE A 54 21.10 3.38 -7.47
C ILE A 54 20.21 2.42 -6.67
N THR A 55 18.97 2.19 -7.13
CA THR A 55 18.05 1.23 -6.50
C THR A 55 18.52 -0.22 -6.68
N TRP A 56 19.08 -0.57 -7.84
CA TRP A 56 19.70 -1.89 -8.07
C TRP A 56 20.83 -2.18 -7.07
N GLY A 57 21.59 -1.15 -6.68
CA GLY A 57 22.65 -1.24 -5.67
C GLY A 57 24.07 -1.15 -6.23
N VAL A 58 24.24 -0.53 -7.40
CA VAL A 58 25.58 -0.17 -7.90
C VAL A 58 26.24 0.79 -6.90
N GLY A 59 27.53 0.57 -6.62
CA GLY A 59 28.29 1.34 -5.63
C GLY A 59 28.31 0.74 -4.22
N SER A 60 27.37 -0.17 -3.91
CA SER A 60 27.40 -0.95 -2.67
C SER A 60 28.21 -2.24 -2.89
N PRO A 61 29.24 -2.53 -2.07
CA PRO A 61 29.97 -3.81 -2.14
C PRO A 61 29.06 -5.03 -1.97
N SER A 62 27.99 -4.88 -1.17
CA SER A 62 27.01 -5.94 -0.94
C SER A 62 25.95 -6.06 -2.04
N GLY A 63 25.84 -5.05 -2.91
CA GLY A 63 24.73 -4.93 -3.87
C GLY A 63 23.36 -4.63 -3.23
N ASN A 64 23.30 -4.38 -1.91
CA ASN A 64 22.03 -4.20 -1.20
C ASN A 64 21.38 -2.83 -1.40
N SER A 65 22.10 -1.83 -1.94
CA SER A 65 21.59 -0.46 -2.04
C SER A 65 21.16 0.11 -0.66
N TYR A 66 20.35 1.16 -0.65
CA TYR A 66 19.62 1.63 0.52
C TYR A 66 18.64 0.58 1.06
N ARG A 67 18.23 -0.40 0.23
CA ARG A 67 17.25 -1.44 0.59
C ARG A 67 17.70 -2.25 1.79
N GLY A 68 18.99 -2.61 1.86
CA GLY A 68 19.54 -3.34 3.03
C GLY A 68 19.41 -2.56 4.33
N PHE A 69 19.80 -1.28 4.32
CA PHE A 69 19.70 -0.41 5.49
C PHE A 69 18.25 -0.11 5.87
N LEU A 70 17.40 0.17 4.88
CA LEU A 70 15.98 0.42 5.06
C LEU A 70 15.26 -0.81 5.63
N GLY A 71 15.52 -2.00 5.08
CA GLY A 71 14.91 -3.24 5.54
C GLY A 71 15.24 -3.56 6.99
N ASN A 72 16.48 -3.30 7.42
CA ASN A 72 16.88 -3.44 8.82
C ASN A 72 16.11 -2.49 9.75
N LYS A 73 15.90 -1.23 9.34
CA LYS A 73 15.14 -0.24 10.11
C LYS A 73 13.67 -0.65 10.25
N LEU A 74 13.03 -0.95 9.12
CA LEU A 74 11.62 -1.36 9.11
C LEU A 74 11.37 -2.64 9.93
N THR A 75 12.28 -3.61 9.85
CA THR A 75 12.21 -4.82 10.68
C THR A 75 12.40 -4.50 12.16
N ALA A 76 13.34 -3.62 12.51
CA ALA A 76 13.57 -3.17 13.90
C ALA A 76 12.37 -2.39 14.46
N GLU A 77 11.62 -1.71 13.60
CA GLU A 77 10.35 -1.03 13.93
C GLU A 77 9.16 -2.01 14.05
N GLY A 78 9.38 -3.30 13.78
CA GLY A 78 8.40 -4.37 13.97
C GLY A 78 7.53 -4.65 12.74
N HIS A 79 7.80 -4.01 11.61
CA HIS A 79 7.09 -4.31 10.36
C HIS A 79 7.47 -5.71 9.86
N THR A 80 6.46 -6.47 9.42
CA THR A 80 6.72 -7.62 8.53
C THR A 80 6.99 -7.05 7.14
N LEU A 81 8.20 -7.28 6.61
CA LEU A 81 8.66 -6.70 5.36
C LEU A 81 8.75 -7.75 4.25
N ASP A 82 8.28 -7.37 3.07
CA ASP A 82 8.35 -8.09 1.80
C ASP A 82 8.79 -7.08 0.74
N PHE A 83 10.04 -7.12 0.31
CA PHE A 83 10.46 -6.37 -0.87
C PHE A 83 9.97 -7.09 -2.12
N VAL A 84 9.49 -6.34 -3.11
CA VAL A 84 8.96 -6.92 -4.34
C VAL A 84 9.48 -6.23 -5.58
N GLY A 85 9.63 -7.02 -6.64
CA GLY A 85 10.01 -6.58 -7.97
C GLY A 85 10.51 -7.75 -8.81
N SER A 86 10.81 -7.47 -10.06
CA SER A 86 11.31 -8.46 -11.02
C SER A 86 12.82 -8.71 -10.91
N GLY A 87 13.55 -7.71 -10.40
CA GLY A 87 14.98 -7.76 -10.16
C GLY A 87 15.32 -8.40 -8.82
N ARG A 88 16.49 -9.03 -8.74
CA ARG A 88 17.05 -9.58 -7.50
C ARG A 88 18.55 -9.26 -7.46
N ASN A 89 18.97 -8.47 -6.48
CA ASN A 89 20.38 -8.14 -6.28
C ASN A 89 20.68 -7.81 -4.82
N GLY A 90 21.83 -8.27 -4.34
CA GLY A 90 22.28 -8.07 -2.97
C GLY A 90 22.48 -9.38 -2.19
N THR A 91 23.15 -9.27 -1.05
CA THR A 91 23.36 -10.38 -0.10
C THR A 91 22.32 -10.43 1.03
N MET A 92 21.36 -9.49 1.05
CA MET A 92 20.27 -9.45 2.04
C MET A 92 19.29 -10.61 1.85
N SER A 93 18.55 -10.95 2.91
CA SER A 93 17.60 -12.08 2.92
C SER A 93 16.50 -11.95 1.88
N ASP A 94 16.06 -10.72 1.63
CA ASP A 94 15.06 -10.38 0.63
C ASP A 94 15.66 -9.39 -0.37
N PRO A 95 16.30 -9.86 -1.45
CA PRO A 95 17.02 -9.01 -2.40
C PRO A 95 16.12 -8.46 -3.52
N ASP A 96 14.81 -8.67 -3.45
CA ASP A 96 13.88 -8.36 -4.53
C ASP A 96 13.75 -6.84 -4.70
N ASN A 97 13.70 -6.36 -5.94
CA ASN A 97 13.60 -4.94 -6.28
C ASN A 97 13.19 -4.73 -7.74
N GLU A 98 12.84 -3.51 -8.09
CA GLU A 98 12.55 -3.05 -9.44
C GLU A 98 13.55 -1.95 -9.86
N GLY A 99 14.82 -2.15 -9.52
CA GLY A 99 15.94 -1.32 -9.95
C GLY A 99 16.48 -1.77 -11.31
N HIS A 100 16.67 -0.83 -12.24
CA HIS A 100 17.12 -1.12 -13.60
C HIS A 100 18.31 -0.26 -13.99
N SER A 101 19.52 -0.83 -13.95
CA SER A 101 20.75 -0.07 -14.17
C SER A 101 20.77 0.63 -15.53
N GLY A 102 21.02 1.94 -15.52
CA GLY A 102 21.07 2.80 -16.72
C GLY A 102 19.70 3.23 -17.27
N TRP A 103 18.60 2.85 -16.63
CA TRP A 103 17.27 3.20 -17.12
C TRP A 103 16.86 4.62 -16.78
N ARG A 104 16.10 5.21 -17.69
CA ARG A 104 15.46 6.51 -17.57
C ARG A 104 14.02 6.40 -17.11
N ILE A 105 13.42 7.55 -16.77
CA ILE A 105 12.02 7.68 -16.40
C ILE A 105 11.07 7.06 -17.45
N ASP A 106 11.30 7.28 -18.75
CA ASP A 106 10.43 6.75 -19.82
C ASP A 106 10.46 5.22 -19.91
N GLN A 107 11.60 4.61 -19.59
CA GLN A 107 11.77 3.17 -19.64
C GLN A 107 11.10 2.51 -18.43
N ILE A 108 11.23 3.11 -17.24
CA ILE A 108 10.48 2.68 -16.04
C ILE A 108 8.96 2.81 -16.27
N ALA A 109 8.51 3.91 -16.86
CA ALA A 109 7.09 4.09 -17.22
C ALA A 109 6.59 3.00 -18.19
N GLY A 110 7.46 2.50 -19.08
CA GLY A 110 7.15 1.42 -20.00
C GLY A 110 6.83 0.08 -19.32
N ILE A 111 7.28 -0.16 -18.09
CA ILE A 111 7.03 -1.41 -17.34
C ILE A 111 6.09 -1.25 -16.15
N ALA A 112 5.89 -0.01 -15.67
CA ALA A 112 5.22 0.29 -14.39
C ALA A 112 3.87 -0.41 -14.23
N ASP A 113 2.98 -0.33 -15.22
CA ASP A 113 1.64 -0.96 -15.13
C ASP A 113 1.74 -2.48 -14.90
N SER A 114 2.68 -3.15 -15.58
CA SER A 114 2.81 -4.61 -15.50
C SER A 114 3.37 -5.09 -14.16
N VAL A 115 4.38 -4.39 -13.63
CA VAL A 115 5.03 -4.76 -12.37
C VAL A 115 4.16 -4.39 -11.18
N LEU A 116 3.47 -3.24 -11.22
CA LEU A 116 2.55 -2.82 -10.17
C LEU A 116 1.32 -3.74 -10.10
N ALA A 117 0.80 -4.16 -11.26
CA ALA A 117 -0.30 -5.13 -11.31
C ALA A 117 0.12 -6.50 -10.75
N ARG A 118 1.35 -6.93 -11.01
CA ARG A 118 1.89 -8.22 -10.56
C ARG A 118 2.20 -8.24 -9.07
N TYR A 119 2.92 -7.24 -8.59
CA TYR A 119 3.51 -7.26 -7.25
C TYR A 119 2.67 -6.52 -6.21
N ARG A 120 1.77 -5.61 -6.62
CA ARG A 120 0.79 -4.95 -5.73
C ARG A 120 1.42 -4.42 -4.42
N PRO A 121 2.45 -3.56 -4.49
CA PRO A 121 3.03 -2.96 -3.29
C PRO A 121 2.03 -2.04 -2.59
N ASN A 122 2.16 -1.89 -1.27
CA ASN A 122 1.50 -0.81 -0.51
C ASN A 122 2.44 0.39 -0.25
N VAL A 123 3.75 0.22 -0.51
CA VAL A 123 4.73 1.31 -0.48
C VAL A 123 5.62 1.20 -1.73
N VAL A 124 5.83 2.30 -2.44
CA VAL A 124 6.78 2.40 -3.55
C VAL A 124 7.84 3.42 -3.19
N THR A 125 9.11 3.03 -3.14
CA THR A 125 10.23 3.99 -3.10
C THR A 125 10.67 4.23 -4.54
N LEU A 126 10.60 5.48 -5.00
CA LEU A 126 10.90 5.88 -6.37
C LEU A 126 12.15 6.76 -6.39
N GLU A 127 13.27 6.21 -6.86
CA GLU A 127 14.53 6.94 -7.09
C GLU A 127 14.92 6.77 -8.56
N ILE A 128 14.61 7.79 -9.38
CA ILE A 128 14.80 7.75 -10.83
C ILE A 128 15.05 9.16 -11.38
N GLY A 129 15.77 9.24 -12.49
CA GLY A 129 16.03 10.50 -13.20
C GLY A 129 17.52 10.75 -13.43
N THR A 130 18.40 10.11 -12.66
CA THR A 130 19.86 10.23 -12.82
C THR A 130 20.31 10.01 -14.26
N ASN A 131 19.78 8.97 -14.93
CA ASN A 131 20.15 8.65 -16.31
C ASN A 131 19.53 9.61 -17.34
N ASP A 132 18.38 10.23 -17.03
CA ASP A 132 17.81 11.29 -17.86
C ASP A 132 18.74 12.50 -17.85
N LEU A 133 19.18 12.91 -16.66
CA LEU A 133 20.02 14.08 -16.44
C LEU A 133 21.45 13.87 -16.94
N ASN A 134 22.08 12.75 -16.59
CA ASN A 134 23.43 12.42 -17.02
C ASN A 134 23.53 12.16 -18.54
N GLY A 135 22.47 11.62 -19.14
CA GLY A 135 22.38 11.35 -20.57
C GLY A 135 21.97 12.55 -21.43
N ASN A 136 21.73 13.73 -20.84
CA ASN A 136 21.12 14.89 -21.51
C ASN A 136 19.82 14.54 -22.26
N TYR A 137 19.07 13.59 -21.75
CA TYR A 137 17.89 13.07 -22.43
C TYR A 137 16.66 13.90 -22.08
N GLN A 138 16.21 14.72 -23.04
CA GLN A 138 14.97 15.50 -22.94
C GLN A 138 14.84 16.25 -21.60
N ILE A 139 15.91 16.91 -21.15
CA ILE A 139 15.97 17.62 -19.87
C ILE A 139 14.77 18.55 -19.64
N PRO A 140 14.30 19.35 -20.62
CA PRO A 140 13.18 20.27 -20.40
C PRO A 140 11.88 19.58 -19.97
N THR A 141 11.67 18.32 -20.32
CA THR A 141 10.43 17.56 -20.04
C THR A 141 10.64 16.43 -19.02
N ALA A 142 11.86 16.28 -18.47
CA ALA A 142 12.16 15.19 -17.54
C ALA A 142 11.25 15.21 -16.30
N ALA A 143 11.02 16.39 -15.71
CA ALA A 143 10.15 16.53 -14.54
C ALA A 143 8.67 16.21 -14.87
N ASP A 144 8.20 16.59 -16.07
CA ASP A 144 6.85 16.25 -16.53
C ASP A 144 6.69 14.74 -16.76
N ARG A 145 7.73 14.07 -17.28
CA ARG A 145 7.75 12.60 -17.40
C ARG A 145 7.73 11.91 -16.04
N LEU A 146 8.44 12.45 -15.04
CA LEU A 146 8.38 11.93 -13.67
C LEU A 146 6.98 12.11 -13.06
N ARG A 147 6.36 13.28 -13.25
CA ARG A 147 4.96 13.47 -12.85
C ARG A 147 4.03 12.45 -13.50
N ALA A 148 4.15 12.24 -14.81
CA ALA A 148 3.34 11.25 -15.53
C ALA A 148 3.55 9.82 -14.99
N LEU A 149 4.79 9.46 -14.60
CA LEU A 149 5.09 8.19 -13.95
C LEU A 149 4.43 8.08 -12.56
N ILE A 150 4.48 9.13 -11.74
CA ILE A 150 3.79 9.16 -10.43
C ILE A 150 2.28 9.02 -10.62
N ASP A 151 1.70 9.73 -11.59
CA ASP A 151 0.30 9.62 -11.99
C ASP A 151 -0.05 8.17 -12.39
N GLN A 152 0.82 7.52 -13.17
CA GLN A 152 0.64 6.13 -13.59
C GLN A 152 0.68 5.16 -12.39
N ILE A 153 1.66 5.31 -11.49
CA ILE A 153 1.81 4.47 -10.29
C ILE A 153 0.57 4.61 -9.40
N THR A 154 0.20 5.84 -9.06
CA THR A 154 -0.95 6.13 -8.17
C THR A 154 -2.29 5.72 -8.78
N ARG A 155 -2.40 5.61 -10.10
CA ARG A 155 -3.56 5.03 -10.77
C ARG A 155 -3.58 3.50 -10.71
N ALA A 156 -2.42 2.84 -10.84
CA ALA A 156 -2.31 1.38 -10.85
C ALA A 156 -2.45 0.77 -9.44
N VAL A 157 -1.91 1.45 -8.43
CA VAL A 157 -1.97 1.06 -7.01
C VAL A 157 -2.48 2.24 -6.16
N PRO A 158 -3.78 2.59 -6.26
CA PRO A 158 -4.34 3.79 -5.61
C PRO A 158 -4.32 3.74 -4.07
N ASP A 159 -4.19 2.55 -3.49
CA ASP A 159 -4.08 2.35 -2.05
C ASP A 159 -2.62 2.42 -1.55
N ALA A 160 -1.62 2.49 -2.45
CA ALA A 160 -0.21 2.53 -2.09
C ALA A 160 0.26 3.95 -1.77
N THR A 161 1.25 4.04 -0.87
CA THR A 161 2.02 5.26 -0.64
C THR A 161 3.22 5.30 -1.57
N VAL A 162 3.39 6.39 -2.33
CA VAL A 162 4.54 6.61 -3.23
C VAL A 162 5.50 7.63 -2.62
N LEU A 163 6.74 7.22 -2.41
CA LEU A 163 7.81 8.02 -1.83
C LEU A 163 8.81 8.40 -2.94
N VAL A 164 8.78 9.66 -3.35
CA VAL A 164 9.56 10.16 -4.50
C VAL A 164 10.84 10.81 -3.99
N GLY A 165 11.99 10.18 -4.25
CA GLY A 165 13.29 10.76 -3.94
C GLY A 165 13.64 11.93 -4.84
N THR A 166 14.20 12.98 -4.25
CA THR A 166 14.97 13.96 -5.04
C THR A 166 16.23 13.28 -5.57
N VAL A 167 16.58 13.52 -6.84
CA VAL A 167 17.82 12.94 -7.41
C VAL A 167 19.01 13.35 -6.54
N ILE A 168 19.78 12.36 -6.10
CA ILE A 168 20.94 12.53 -5.22
C ILE A 168 22.03 13.41 -5.87
N ILE A 169 22.89 13.99 -5.04
CA ILE A 169 24.10 14.68 -5.54
C ILE A 169 24.96 13.75 -6.40
N SER A 170 25.62 14.31 -7.41
CA SER A 170 26.65 13.60 -8.18
C SER A 170 27.90 14.46 -8.37
N THR A 171 28.98 13.85 -8.86
CA THR A 171 30.17 14.59 -9.33
C THR A 171 30.31 14.55 -10.85
N SER A 172 29.29 14.03 -11.56
CA SER A 172 29.21 14.15 -13.01
C SER A 172 28.87 15.58 -13.39
N GLY A 173 29.73 16.23 -14.19
CA GLY A 173 29.49 17.60 -14.64
C GLY A 173 28.22 17.78 -15.48
N THR A 174 27.73 16.70 -16.11
CA THR A 174 26.49 16.74 -16.91
C THR A 174 25.25 16.60 -16.03
N GLU A 175 25.23 15.60 -15.15
CA GLU A 175 24.10 15.33 -14.27
C GLU A 175 23.93 16.50 -13.27
N GLU A 176 25.01 16.86 -12.57
CA GLU A 176 24.98 17.83 -11.48
C GLU A 176 24.60 19.23 -11.96
N ALA A 177 24.89 19.57 -13.22
CA ALA A 177 24.47 20.82 -13.83
C ALA A 177 22.95 20.90 -14.07
N ASN A 178 22.29 19.76 -14.33
CA ASN A 178 20.86 19.67 -14.60
C ASN A 178 20.03 19.42 -13.32
N ARG A 179 20.62 18.77 -12.32
CA ARG A 179 19.96 18.31 -11.09
C ARG A 179 19.21 19.39 -10.29
N PRO A 180 19.76 20.59 -10.03
CA PRO A 180 19.05 21.59 -9.21
C PRO A 180 17.74 22.04 -9.85
N ALA A 181 17.73 22.25 -11.18
CA ALA A 181 16.53 22.67 -11.91
C ALA A 181 15.46 21.57 -11.94
N PHE A 182 15.88 20.30 -12.05
CA PHE A 182 14.99 19.15 -11.96
C PHE A 182 14.38 19.00 -10.56
N ASN A 183 15.23 18.95 -9.51
CA ASN A 183 14.78 18.76 -8.13
C ASN A 183 13.88 19.91 -7.64
N ALA A 184 14.10 21.15 -8.11
CA ALA A 184 13.26 22.29 -7.77
C ALA A 184 11.78 22.14 -8.22
N LYS A 185 11.48 21.25 -9.17
CA LYS A 185 10.10 20.98 -9.63
C LYS A 185 9.36 19.97 -8.75
N LEU A 186 10.08 19.08 -8.05
CA LEU A 186 9.49 17.94 -7.36
C LEU A 186 8.54 18.33 -6.21
N PRO A 187 8.82 19.35 -5.37
CA PRO A 187 7.87 19.76 -4.35
C PRO A 187 6.50 20.16 -4.93
N GLY A 188 6.48 20.88 -6.04
CA GLY A 188 5.25 21.30 -6.70
C GLY A 188 4.48 20.12 -7.33
N ILE A 189 5.19 19.14 -7.88
CA ILE A 189 4.60 17.89 -8.39
C ILE A 189 3.93 17.13 -7.25
N VAL A 190 4.66 16.85 -6.17
CA VAL A 190 4.13 16.10 -5.02
C VAL A 190 2.94 16.81 -4.37
N GLN A 191 3.00 18.14 -4.22
CA GLN A 191 1.88 18.93 -3.70
C GLN A 191 0.63 18.81 -4.58
N ALA A 192 0.79 18.80 -5.91
CA ALA A 192 -0.34 18.62 -6.83
C ALA A 192 -0.98 17.23 -6.71
N GLU A 193 -0.16 16.18 -6.56
CA GLU A 193 -0.65 14.80 -6.35
C GLU A 193 -1.40 14.66 -5.02
N GLN A 194 -0.86 15.25 -3.94
CA GLN A 194 -1.52 15.28 -2.63
C GLN A 194 -2.83 16.06 -2.67
N ALA A 195 -2.88 17.20 -3.38
CA ALA A 195 -4.10 17.99 -3.58
C ALA A 195 -5.17 17.21 -4.39
N ALA A 196 -4.74 16.26 -5.24
CA ALA A 196 -5.62 15.32 -5.93
C ALA A 196 -6.06 14.12 -5.05
N GLY A 197 -5.69 14.11 -3.76
CA GLY A 197 -6.07 13.07 -2.80
C GLY A 197 -5.20 11.81 -2.84
N LYS A 198 -4.05 11.86 -3.49
CA LYS A 198 -3.14 10.71 -3.62
C LYS A 198 -2.10 10.69 -2.49
N HIS A 199 -1.69 9.49 -2.08
CA HIS A 199 -0.67 9.31 -1.05
C HIS A 199 0.74 9.38 -1.65
N VAL A 200 1.19 10.59 -1.97
CA VAL A 200 2.55 10.83 -2.49
C VAL A 200 3.33 11.69 -1.50
N ARG A 201 4.58 11.35 -1.21
CA ARG A 201 5.49 12.18 -0.38
C ARG A 201 6.82 12.38 -1.08
N LEU A 202 7.43 13.54 -0.83
CA LEU A 202 8.77 13.85 -1.30
C LEU A 202 9.78 13.36 -0.26
N VAL A 203 10.81 12.67 -0.70
CA VAL A 203 11.94 12.23 0.13
C VAL A 203 13.14 13.10 -0.21
N ASP A 204 13.58 13.91 0.75
CA ASP A 204 14.71 14.80 0.58
C ASP A 204 16.04 14.05 0.75
N MET A 205 16.81 13.96 -0.34
CA MET A 205 18.13 13.32 -0.37
C MET A 205 19.29 14.31 -0.16
N SER A 206 19.00 15.56 0.23
CA SER A 206 20.01 16.63 0.39
C SER A 206 21.08 16.37 1.45
N ALA A 207 20.87 15.39 2.34
CA ALA A 207 21.85 14.96 3.34
C ALA A 207 23.08 14.24 2.74
N LEU A 208 22.99 13.76 1.50
CA LEU A 208 24.11 13.15 0.79
C LEU A 208 25.09 14.23 0.31
N THR A 209 26.37 13.89 0.37
CA THR A 209 27.48 14.74 -0.05
C THR A 209 28.39 13.98 -1.01
N ALA A 210 29.36 14.65 -1.63
CA ALA A 210 30.33 13.99 -2.51
C ALA A 210 31.15 12.88 -1.81
N ALA A 211 31.33 12.94 -0.49
CA ALA A 211 32.00 11.90 0.29
C ALA A 211 31.18 10.60 0.41
N ASP A 212 29.88 10.68 0.13
CA ASP A 212 28.95 9.56 0.19
C ASP A 212 28.84 8.82 -1.14
N LEU A 213 29.68 9.14 -2.13
CA LEU A 213 29.70 8.49 -3.44
C LEU A 213 30.81 7.45 -3.55
N SER A 214 30.57 6.36 -4.28
CA SER A 214 31.57 5.36 -4.65
C SER A 214 32.22 5.67 -6.01
N ASP A 215 31.49 6.36 -6.87
CA ASP A 215 31.96 6.86 -8.17
C ASP A 215 31.31 8.22 -8.47
N SER A 216 31.23 8.64 -9.74
CA SER A 216 30.67 9.95 -10.06
C SER A 216 29.14 10.07 -9.89
N LEU A 217 28.42 8.96 -9.79
CA LEU A 217 26.95 8.90 -9.81
C LEU A 217 26.35 8.07 -8.67
N HIS A 218 27.05 7.04 -8.21
CA HIS A 218 26.49 6.05 -7.30
C HIS A 218 26.91 6.29 -5.85
N PRO A 219 25.99 6.12 -4.88
CA PRO A 219 26.34 6.14 -3.47
C PRO A 219 27.28 5.00 -3.08
N ASN A 220 28.14 5.25 -2.11
CA ASN A 220 28.72 4.19 -1.29
C ASN A 220 27.75 3.83 -0.14
N ASP A 221 28.12 2.88 0.71
CA ASP A 221 27.25 2.41 1.80
C ASP A 221 26.88 3.51 2.82
N ASN A 222 27.72 4.54 3.03
CA ASN A 222 27.34 5.68 3.88
C ASN A 222 26.21 6.49 3.23
N GLY A 223 26.30 6.73 1.92
CA GLY A 223 25.24 7.38 1.15
C GLY A 223 23.96 6.57 1.13
N PHE A 224 24.04 5.27 0.88
CA PHE A 224 22.88 4.38 0.93
C PHE A 224 22.22 4.32 2.32
N SER A 225 22.99 4.38 3.41
CA SER A 225 22.43 4.49 4.76
C SER A 225 21.65 5.79 4.95
N LYS A 226 22.14 6.93 4.45
CA LYS A 226 21.42 8.22 4.52
C LYS A 226 20.15 8.22 3.68
N MET A 227 20.19 7.62 2.48
CA MET A 227 18.98 7.43 1.67
C MET A 227 17.95 6.58 2.41
N ALA A 228 18.39 5.51 3.09
CA ALA A 228 17.50 4.69 3.90
C ALA A 228 16.90 5.47 5.08
N ASP A 229 17.67 6.33 5.75
CA ASP A 229 17.14 7.24 6.79
C ASP A 229 16.04 8.16 6.23
N ALA A 230 16.26 8.76 5.06
CA ALA A 230 15.30 9.65 4.42
C ALA A 230 14.02 8.92 4.01
N PHE A 231 14.13 7.75 3.35
CA PHE A 231 12.96 6.93 3.02
C PHE A 231 12.20 6.49 4.27
N ASN A 232 12.91 6.03 5.30
CA ASN A 232 12.29 5.58 6.54
C ASN A 232 11.52 6.70 7.25
N ALA A 233 12.07 7.92 7.28
CA ALA A 233 11.39 9.08 7.85
C ALA A 233 10.04 9.36 7.14
N GLU A 234 10.00 9.24 5.82
CA GLU A 234 8.75 9.46 5.06
C GLU A 234 7.78 8.26 5.12
N ILE A 235 8.27 7.03 5.32
CA ILE A 235 7.42 5.88 5.66
C ILE A 235 6.72 6.12 7.00
N GLN A 236 7.48 6.52 8.03
CA GLN A 236 6.92 6.83 9.35
C GLN A 236 5.91 7.99 9.27
N ALA A 237 6.21 9.03 8.51
CA ALA A 237 5.29 10.15 8.32
C ALA A 237 4.00 9.74 7.57
N ALA A 238 4.10 8.84 6.58
CA ALA A 238 2.94 8.32 5.87
C ALA A 238 2.08 7.39 6.75
N ASP A 239 2.70 6.51 7.54
CA ASP A 239 1.98 5.65 8.49
C ASP A 239 1.27 6.48 9.58
N ALA A 240 1.95 7.50 10.13
CA ALA A 240 1.36 8.44 11.07
C ALA A 240 0.17 9.23 10.48
N ALA A 241 0.17 9.47 9.17
CA ALA A 241 -0.94 10.08 8.45
C ALA A 241 -2.06 9.07 8.09
N GLY A 242 -1.90 7.79 8.41
CA GLY A 242 -2.83 6.71 8.08
C GLY A 242 -2.86 6.33 6.60
N TRP A 243 -1.81 6.69 5.85
CA TRP A 243 -1.73 6.45 4.40
C TRP A 243 -1.25 5.04 4.08
N ILE A 244 -0.47 4.43 4.97
CA ILE A 244 -0.01 3.06 4.84
C ILE A 244 -1.05 2.13 5.48
N LYS A 245 -1.64 1.29 4.64
CA LYS A 245 -2.53 0.20 5.05
C LYS A 245 -1.83 -1.13 4.79
N PRO A 246 -2.21 -2.24 5.45
CA PRO A 246 -1.68 -3.55 5.12
C PRO A 246 -1.74 -3.80 3.60
N PRO A 247 -0.71 -4.43 3.01
CA PRO A 247 -0.73 -4.70 1.59
C PRO A 247 -1.86 -5.67 1.31
N ASP A 248 -2.51 -5.46 0.18
CA ASP A 248 -3.45 -6.44 -0.36
C ASP A 248 -2.79 -7.83 -0.29
N SER A 249 -3.49 -8.83 0.23
CA SER A 249 -2.95 -10.18 0.26
C SER A 249 -2.55 -10.54 -1.17
N ALA A 250 -1.28 -10.91 -1.38
CA ALA A 250 -0.82 -11.44 -2.66
C ALA A 250 -1.77 -12.60 -2.93
N GLY A 251 -2.66 -12.42 -3.90
CA GLY A 251 -3.87 -13.23 -3.95
C GLY A 251 -3.55 -14.72 -3.94
N GLY A 252 -4.44 -15.52 -3.37
CA GLY A 252 -4.32 -16.96 -3.36
C GLY A 252 -5.32 -17.59 -4.32
N GLN A 253 -5.05 -18.84 -4.66
CA GLN A 253 -6.09 -19.67 -5.26
C GLN A 253 -7.17 -19.97 -4.23
N VAL A 254 -8.41 -19.61 -4.54
CA VAL A 254 -9.59 -20.08 -3.80
C VAL A 254 -9.92 -21.49 -4.31
N ARG A 255 -9.35 -22.51 -3.66
CA ARG A 255 -9.54 -23.91 -4.04
C ARG A 255 -10.93 -24.38 -3.60
N SER A 256 -11.63 -25.08 -4.49
CA SER A 256 -12.90 -25.75 -4.21
C SER A 256 -12.66 -26.98 -3.34
N GLY A 257 -13.69 -27.41 -2.61
CA GLY A 257 -13.75 -28.74 -2.02
C GLY A 257 -13.76 -29.87 -3.07
N ILE A 258 -14.11 -29.57 -4.33
CA ILE A 258 -13.98 -30.50 -5.44
C ILE A 258 -12.50 -30.58 -5.84
N ALA A 259 -11.93 -31.78 -5.75
CA ALA A 259 -10.50 -32.01 -5.90
C ALA A 259 -9.94 -31.44 -7.21
N GLY A 260 -8.85 -30.68 -7.10
CA GLY A 260 -8.16 -30.07 -8.25
C GLY A 260 -8.86 -28.87 -8.87
N LYS A 261 -9.97 -28.39 -8.31
CA LYS A 261 -10.71 -27.24 -8.84
C LYS A 261 -10.49 -25.96 -8.03
N CYS A 262 -10.56 -24.83 -8.72
CA CYS A 262 -10.36 -23.48 -8.22
C CYS A 262 -11.46 -22.56 -8.74
N LEU A 263 -11.76 -21.52 -7.96
CA LEU A 263 -12.53 -20.37 -8.43
C LEU A 263 -11.71 -19.64 -9.49
N GLY A 264 -12.25 -19.52 -10.70
CA GLY A 264 -11.62 -18.85 -11.82
C GLY A 264 -12.51 -17.77 -12.43
N VAL A 265 -11.88 -16.84 -13.14
CA VAL A 265 -12.56 -15.92 -14.06
C VAL A 265 -12.52 -16.53 -15.46
N SER A 266 -13.69 -16.68 -16.10
CA SER A 266 -13.82 -17.31 -17.41
C SER A 266 -12.91 -16.66 -18.46
N GLY A 267 -12.03 -17.47 -19.05
CA GLY A 267 -11.06 -17.05 -20.06
C GLY A 267 -10.06 -15.98 -19.61
N GLY A 268 -9.94 -15.70 -18.30
CA GLY A 268 -9.13 -14.59 -17.80
C GLY A 268 -9.59 -13.21 -18.28
N ASN A 269 -10.85 -13.09 -18.70
CA ASN A 269 -11.39 -11.86 -19.27
C ASN A 269 -11.89 -10.91 -18.16
N SER A 270 -11.30 -9.72 -18.05
CA SER A 270 -11.67 -8.71 -17.06
C SER A 270 -12.87 -7.84 -17.44
N ALA A 271 -13.67 -8.19 -18.44
CA ALA A 271 -14.93 -7.50 -18.73
C ALA A 271 -15.97 -7.68 -17.60
N ASN A 272 -16.80 -6.66 -17.38
CA ASN A 272 -17.91 -6.76 -16.44
C ASN A 272 -18.93 -7.81 -16.93
N GLY A 273 -19.38 -8.66 -16.02
CA GLY A 273 -20.30 -9.76 -16.31
C GLY A 273 -19.61 -11.05 -16.76
N THR A 274 -18.28 -11.08 -16.88
CA THR A 274 -17.55 -12.34 -17.10
C THR A 274 -17.86 -13.32 -15.97
N ALA A 275 -18.16 -14.56 -16.31
CA ALA A 275 -18.53 -15.59 -15.36
C ALA A 275 -17.40 -15.88 -14.36
N ALA A 276 -17.77 -15.98 -13.08
CA ALA A 276 -16.97 -16.69 -12.09
C ALA A 276 -17.33 -18.17 -12.17
N GLU A 277 -16.33 -19.03 -12.32
CA GLU A 277 -16.52 -20.43 -12.69
C GLU A 277 -15.64 -21.36 -11.85
N ILE A 278 -16.02 -22.63 -11.84
CA ILE A 278 -15.11 -23.70 -11.41
C ILE A 278 -14.20 -24.10 -12.57
N ARG A 279 -12.89 -24.18 -12.31
CA ARG A 279 -11.90 -24.60 -13.30
C ARG A 279 -10.76 -25.38 -12.65
N SER A 280 -10.13 -26.29 -13.37
CA SER A 280 -8.90 -26.96 -12.96
C SER A 280 -7.85 -25.94 -12.52
N CYS A 281 -7.27 -26.13 -11.34
CA CYS A 281 -6.31 -25.20 -10.77
C CYS A 281 -5.04 -25.12 -11.63
N ASP A 282 -4.69 -23.92 -12.12
CA ASP A 282 -3.55 -23.68 -13.01
C ASP A 282 -2.58 -22.58 -12.51
N GLY A 283 -2.95 -21.86 -11.44
CA GLY A 283 -2.13 -20.79 -10.85
C GLY A 283 -2.08 -19.52 -11.69
N SER A 284 -2.90 -19.42 -12.73
CA SER A 284 -3.02 -18.22 -13.54
C SER A 284 -3.58 -17.04 -12.75
N ALA A 285 -3.33 -15.82 -13.22
CA ALA A 285 -3.91 -14.61 -12.63
C ALA A 285 -5.46 -14.63 -12.59
N ALA A 286 -6.11 -15.41 -13.46
CA ALA A 286 -7.55 -15.60 -13.47
C ALA A 286 -8.07 -16.43 -12.27
N GLN A 287 -7.19 -17.13 -11.57
CA GLN A 287 -7.48 -17.89 -10.34
C GLN A 287 -6.84 -17.28 -9.10
N THR A 288 -6.18 -16.13 -9.24
CA THR A 288 -5.56 -15.41 -8.14
C THR A 288 -6.55 -14.41 -7.58
N TRP A 289 -7.08 -14.71 -6.40
CA TRP A 289 -8.06 -13.86 -5.72
C TRP A 289 -7.45 -13.25 -4.47
N SER A 290 -7.87 -12.03 -4.11
CA SER A 290 -7.54 -11.39 -2.84
C SER A 290 -8.81 -11.12 -2.04
N ALA A 291 -8.81 -11.48 -0.76
CA ALA A 291 -9.85 -11.09 0.18
C ALA A 291 -9.48 -9.76 0.85
N ARG A 292 -10.41 -8.82 0.88
CA ARG A 292 -10.18 -7.46 1.43
C ARG A 292 -11.03 -7.19 2.66
N SER A 293 -10.51 -6.31 3.52
CA SER A 293 -11.16 -5.83 4.74
C SER A 293 -12.50 -5.13 4.48
N ASP A 294 -12.72 -4.64 3.26
CA ASP A 294 -14.03 -4.14 2.80
C ASP A 294 -15.05 -5.24 2.48
N GLY A 295 -14.71 -6.51 2.73
CA GLY A 295 -15.55 -7.70 2.54
C GLY A 295 -15.62 -8.20 1.10
N THR A 296 -14.82 -7.65 0.18
CA THR A 296 -14.81 -8.10 -1.23
C THR A 296 -13.79 -9.22 -1.48
N LEU A 297 -14.11 -10.10 -2.43
CA LEU A 297 -13.15 -11.00 -3.09
C LEU A 297 -12.83 -10.43 -4.46
N ARG A 298 -11.54 -10.22 -4.77
CA ARG A 298 -11.13 -9.54 -6.00
C ARG A 298 -10.17 -10.35 -6.86
N ALA A 299 -10.39 -10.35 -8.17
CA ALA A 299 -9.47 -10.90 -9.16
C ALA A 299 -9.49 -10.00 -10.41
N LEU A 300 -8.34 -9.89 -11.10
CA LEU A 300 -8.19 -9.10 -12.33
C LEU A 300 -8.69 -7.63 -12.20
N GLY A 301 -8.57 -7.04 -11.00
CA GLY A 301 -9.04 -5.68 -10.71
C GLY A 301 -10.57 -5.54 -10.51
N LYS A 302 -11.31 -6.67 -10.46
CA LYS A 302 -12.77 -6.72 -10.32
C LYS A 302 -13.19 -7.42 -9.03
N CYS A 303 -14.43 -7.24 -8.62
CA CYS A 303 -15.04 -7.87 -7.46
C CYS A 303 -15.90 -9.08 -7.86
N LEU A 304 -15.88 -10.14 -7.05
CA LEU A 304 -16.82 -11.27 -7.15
C LEU A 304 -18.22 -10.75 -6.84
N ASP A 305 -19.13 -10.85 -7.81
CA ASP A 305 -20.40 -10.13 -7.84
C ASP A 305 -21.58 -11.10 -7.99
N VAL A 306 -22.59 -10.93 -7.14
CA VAL A 306 -23.90 -11.54 -7.33
C VAL A 306 -24.68 -10.73 -8.36
N THR A 307 -24.85 -11.32 -9.55
CA THR A 307 -25.39 -10.64 -10.74
C THR A 307 -26.74 -9.98 -10.46
N GLY A 308 -26.86 -8.72 -10.83
CA GLY A 308 -28.12 -7.96 -10.72
C GLY A 308 -28.60 -7.77 -9.27
N ARG A 309 -27.72 -7.98 -8.27
CA ARG A 309 -28.08 -7.96 -6.84
C ARG A 309 -29.17 -8.99 -6.48
N GLY A 310 -29.28 -10.06 -7.27
CA GLY A 310 -30.27 -11.10 -7.04
C GLY A 310 -30.04 -11.80 -5.71
N THR A 311 -31.11 -12.23 -5.04
CA THR A 311 -31.01 -12.92 -3.74
C THR A 311 -31.50 -14.35 -3.80
N ALA A 312 -32.07 -14.81 -4.92
CA ALA A 312 -32.63 -16.14 -5.07
C ALA A 312 -31.58 -17.21 -5.39
N ASN A 313 -31.92 -18.48 -5.11
CA ASN A 313 -31.16 -19.64 -5.57
C ASN A 313 -31.00 -19.60 -7.10
N GLY A 314 -29.80 -19.97 -7.57
CA GLY A 314 -29.46 -19.97 -8.99
C GLY A 314 -29.04 -18.60 -9.55
N THR A 315 -29.06 -17.53 -8.74
CA THR A 315 -28.50 -16.23 -9.15
C THR A 315 -27.03 -16.41 -9.54
N LYS A 316 -26.65 -16.00 -10.74
CA LYS A 316 -25.32 -16.21 -11.30
C LYS A 316 -24.26 -15.33 -10.62
N ILE A 317 -23.07 -15.90 -10.45
CA ILE A 317 -21.90 -15.16 -9.99
C ILE A 317 -21.03 -14.77 -11.18
N ALA A 318 -20.59 -13.52 -11.17
CA ALA A 318 -19.73 -12.93 -12.19
C ALA A 318 -18.64 -12.08 -11.53
N ILE A 319 -17.78 -11.47 -12.33
CA ILE A 319 -16.97 -10.35 -11.88
C ILE A 319 -17.54 -9.03 -12.38
N TRP A 320 -17.40 -7.99 -11.58
CA TRP A 320 -17.83 -6.64 -11.92
C TRP A 320 -16.90 -5.59 -11.31
N ASP A 321 -16.92 -4.37 -11.84
CA ASP A 321 -16.29 -3.23 -11.17
C ASP A 321 -16.70 -3.14 -9.71
N CYS A 322 -15.71 -3.01 -8.83
CA CYS A 322 -15.93 -2.83 -7.41
C CYS A 322 -16.66 -1.51 -7.18
N ASN A 323 -17.89 -1.58 -6.67
CA ASN A 323 -18.79 -0.42 -6.53
C ASN A 323 -19.31 -0.21 -5.11
N GLY A 324 -18.76 -0.93 -4.13
CA GLY A 324 -19.21 -0.89 -2.73
C GLY A 324 -20.60 -1.52 -2.51
N GLY A 325 -21.18 -2.14 -3.54
CA GLY A 325 -22.46 -2.83 -3.46
C GLY A 325 -22.41 -4.03 -2.52
N THR A 326 -23.48 -4.22 -1.76
CA THR A 326 -23.58 -5.34 -0.80
C THR A 326 -23.71 -6.71 -1.49
N ASN A 327 -23.99 -6.73 -2.78
CA ASN A 327 -23.94 -7.93 -3.65
C ASN A 327 -22.50 -8.37 -3.99
N GLN A 328 -21.49 -7.57 -3.65
CA GLN A 328 -20.05 -7.88 -3.81
C GLN A 328 -19.39 -8.30 -2.49
N GLN A 329 -20.18 -8.41 -1.43
CA GLN A 329 -19.73 -8.72 -0.09
C GLN A 329 -19.76 -10.23 0.16
N TRP A 330 -18.69 -10.76 0.75
CA TRP A 330 -18.52 -12.18 1.03
C TRP A 330 -17.91 -12.39 2.41
N GLN A 331 -18.50 -13.28 3.18
CA GLN A 331 -18.04 -13.66 4.52
C GLN A 331 -17.63 -15.12 4.51
N THR A 332 -16.55 -15.46 5.20
CA THR A 332 -16.21 -16.87 5.42
C THR A 332 -17.33 -17.53 6.23
N TYR A 333 -17.80 -18.68 5.76
CA TYR A 333 -18.92 -19.38 6.38
C TYR A 333 -18.82 -20.88 6.11
N ASN A 334 -18.76 -21.68 7.17
CA ASN A 334 -18.77 -23.14 7.12
C ASN A 334 -17.80 -23.75 6.08
N GLY A 335 -16.56 -23.26 6.06
CA GLY A 335 -15.52 -23.73 5.13
C GLY A 335 -15.67 -23.23 3.69
N GLY A 336 -16.52 -22.24 3.44
CA GLY A 336 -16.65 -21.54 2.15
C GLY A 336 -16.99 -20.06 2.32
N TYR A 337 -17.75 -19.50 1.37
CA TYR A 337 -18.14 -18.09 1.37
C TYR A 337 -19.66 -17.93 1.30
N ARG A 338 -20.19 -16.96 2.05
CA ARG A 338 -21.61 -16.59 2.10
C ARG A 338 -21.78 -15.11 1.80
N ASN A 339 -22.73 -14.77 0.94
CA ASN A 339 -23.14 -13.39 0.75
C ASN A 339 -24.06 -12.97 1.92
N PRO A 340 -23.74 -11.90 2.67
CA PRO A 340 -24.49 -11.53 3.87
C PRO A 340 -25.89 -10.98 3.57
N VAL A 341 -26.15 -10.48 2.36
CA VAL A 341 -27.45 -9.92 1.97
C VAL A 341 -28.46 -11.02 1.64
N SER A 342 -28.09 -11.96 0.77
CA SER A 342 -28.96 -13.07 0.39
C SER A 342 -29.02 -14.14 1.46
N GLY A 343 -27.97 -14.22 2.28
CA GLY A 343 -27.75 -15.28 3.24
C GLY A 343 -27.37 -16.63 2.62
N ARG A 344 -27.05 -16.64 1.32
CA ARG A 344 -26.73 -17.81 0.51
C ARG A 344 -25.24 -17.97 0.26
N CYS A 345 -24.82 -19.19 -0.01
CA CYS A 345 -23.43 -19.58 -0.19
C CYS A 345 -23.01 -19.51 -1.66
N LEU A 346 -21.71 -19.27 -1.89
CA LEU A 346 -21.06 -19.45 -3.18
C LEU A 346 -21.06 -20.93 -3.52
N ASP A 347 -21.75 -21.31 -4.58
CA ASP A 347 -22.06 -22.70 -4.90
C ASP A 347 -21.64 -23.05 -6.33
N ASP A 348 -20.97 -24.18 -6.48
CA ASP A 348 -20.82 -24.85 -7.75
C ASP A 348 -22.05 -25.74 -8.03
N PRO A 349 -22.89 -25.37 -9.02
CA PRO A 349 -24.20 -25.98 -9.18
C PRO A 349 -24.09 -27.48 -9.51
N ASN A 350 -24.79 -28.29 -8.71
CA ASN A 350 -24.82 -29.75 -8.80
C ASN A 350 -23.45 -30.43 -8.58
N ALA A 351 -22.51 -29.78 -7.88
CA ALA A 351 -21.16 -30.31 -7.63
C ALA A 351 -20.45 -30.73 -8.93
N SER A 352 -20.48 -29.85 -9.93
CA SER A 352 -19.91 -30.07 -11.25
C SER A 352 -18.40 -30.27 -11.20
N THR A 353 -17.90 -31.23 -11.97
CA THR A 353 -16.46 -31.40 -12.22
C THR A 353 -16.02 -30.80 -13.55
N VAL A 354 -16.94 -30.15 -14.27
CA VAL A 354 -16.73 -29.62 -15.62
C VAL A 354 -16.17 -28.20 -15.55
N ASP A 355 -15.00 -27.99 -16.16
CA ASP A 355 -14.38 -26.67 -16.27
C ASP A 355 -15.27 -25.71 -17.03
N GLY A 356 -15.40 -24.49 -16.50
CA GLY A 356 -16.28 -23.46 -17.06
C GLY A 356 -17.69 -23.48 -16.51
N THR A 357 -18.02 -24.36 -15.56
CA THR A 357 -19.33 -24.30 -14.89
C THR A 357 -19.42 -23.00 -14.08
N GLN A 358 -20.34 -22.11 -14.47
CA GLN A 358 -20.53 -20.83 -13.78
C GLN A 358 -21.19 -21.05 -12.41
N LEU A 359 -20.60 -20.42 -11.40
CA LEU A 359 -21.07 -20.49 -10.01
C LEU A 359 -22.38 -19.73 -9.80
N VAL A 360 -23.10 -20.11 -8.75
CA VAL A 360 -24.38 -19.52 -8.36
C VAL A 360 -24.41 -19.17 -6.87
N LEU A 361 -25.39 -18.37 -6.47
CA LEU A 361 -25.88 -18.40 -5.10
C LEU A 361 -26.78 -19.61 -4.90
N TRP A 362 -26.59 -20.30 -3.78
CA TRP A 362 -27.49 -21.35 -3.33
C TRP A 362 -27.65 -21.37 -1.82
N ASP A 363 -28.76 -21.88 -1.33
CA ASP A 363 -28.97 -22.08 0.10
C ASP A 363 -27.82 -22.89 0.69
N CYS A 364 -27.27 -22.40 1.80
CA CYS A 364 -26.13 -23.02 2.44
C CYS A 364 -26.50 -24.41 2.98
N ASN A 365 -25.83 -25.44 2.49
CA ASN A 365 -26.10 -26.84 2.79
C ASN A 365 -24.86 -27.61 3.29
N GLY A 366 -23.68 -26.96 3.28
CA GLY A 366 -22.43 -27.51 3.81
C GLY A 366 -21.80 -28.60 2.94
N GLN A 367 -22.36 -28.91 1.77
CA GLN A 367 -21.80 -29.88 0.85
C GLN A 367 -20.50 -29.39 0.20
N THR A 368 -19.73 -30.32 -0.35
CA THR A 368 -18.40 -30.09 -0.92
C THR A 368 -18.38 -29.00 -2.00
N ASN A 369 -19.46 -28.84 -2.75
CA ASN A 369 -19.61 -27.82 -3.80
C ASN A 369 -19.82 -26.39 -3.26
N GLN A 370 -19.91 -26.22 -1.94
CA GLN A 370 -19.92 -24.93 -1.24
C GLN A 370 -18.67 -24.72 -0.39
N GLN A 371 -17.72 -25.66 -0.41
CA GLN A 371 -16.46 -25.56 0.33
C GLN A 371 -15.42 -24.84 -0.53
N TRP A 372 -14.78 -23.82 0.03
CA TRP A 372 -13.80 -22.97 -0.62
C TRP A 372 -12.71 -22.57 0.36
N THR A 373 -11.45 -22.62 -0.07
CA THR A 373 -10.34 -22.18 0.78
C THR A 373 -10.50 -20.69 1.10
N ALA A 374 -10.47 -20.38 2.39
CA ALA A 374 -10.47 -19.00 2.88
C ALA A 374 -9.13 -18.34 2.57
N LEU A 375 -9.17 -17.14 2.01
CA LEU A 375 -7.99 -16.31 1.85
C LEU A 375 -7.78 -15.42 3.08
N PRO A 376 -6.53 -15.13 3.45
CA PRO A 376 -6.25 -14.09 4.44
C PRO A 376 -6.83 -12.75 3.99
N VAL A 377 -7.58 -12.11 4.89
CA VAL A 377 -8.13 -10.76 4.68
C VAL A 377 -6.99 -9.75 4.82
N SER A 378 -6.91 -8.83 3.85
CA SER A 378 -5.99 -7.69 3.84
C SER A 378 -6.64 -6.38 4.25
#